data_AF-A0A6P1HIR6-F1
#
_entry.id   AF-A0A6P1HIR6-F1
#
_cell.length_a   1.000
_cell.length_b   1.000
_cell.length_c   1.000
_cell.angle_alpha   90.00
_cell.angle_beta   90.00
_cell.angle_gamma   90.00
#
_symmetry.space_group_name_H-M   'P 1'
#
loop_
_entity.id
_entity.type
_entity.pdbx_description
1 polymer ?
#
loop_
_entity_poly.entity_id
_entity_poly.type
_entity_poly.pdbx_seq_one_letter_code
_entity_poly.pdbx_strand_id
1 'polypeptide(L)'
;MVLYIIAISIIIGSWYLFSKRIKKKKSTLIFSLIMVGVPVFFHIFGMVYSSIVHNQSIGFTSAYLMSVLYINSLIMLIVHYSLGMKRRKGKRGS
;
A
#
# COMPACT_ATOMS: atom_id res chain seq x y z
N MET A 1 18.77 0.36 6.06
CA MET A 1 18.35 1.77 5.98
C MET A 1 17.57 2.08 4.70
N VAL A 2 18.12 1.81 3.51
CA VAL A 2 17.45 2.08 2.23
C VAL A 2 16.04 1.47 2.12
N LEU A 3 15.87 0.19 2.49
CA LEU A 3 14.56 -0.49 2.46
C LEU A 3 13.50 0.23 3.31
N TYR A 4 13.86 0.74 4.49
CA TYR A 4 12.94 1.48 5.36
C TYR A 4 12.52 2.80 4.73
N ILE A 5 13.46 3.53 4.12
CA ILE A 5 13.17 4.80 3.44
C ILE A 5 12.19 4.55 2.29
N ILE A 6 12.46 3.54 1.45
CA ILE A 6 11.57 3.17 0.35
C ILE A 6 10.18 2.78 0.86
N ALA A 7 10.10 1.96 1.91
CA ALA A 7 8.82 1.56 2.50
C ALA A 7 8.01 2.77 3.02
N ILE A 8 8.66 3.70 3.73
CA ILE A 8 8.03 4.94 4.21
C ILE A 8 7.54 5.79 3.04
N SER A 9 8.35 5.95 1.99
CA SER A 9 7.96 6.69 0.78
C SER A 9 6.75 6.06 0.09
N ILE A 10 6.66 4.72 0.03
CA ILE A 10 5.51 4.01 -0.52
C ILE A 10 4.26 4.29 0.33
N ILE A 11 4.35 4.22 1.66
CA ILE A 11 3.23 4.50 2.57
C ILE A 11 2.74 5.94 2.35
N ILE A 12 3.62 6.93 2.50
CA ILE A 12 3.24 8.35 2.40
C ILE A 12 2.71 8.68 0.99
N GLY A 13 3.43 8.22 -0.05
CA GLY A 13 3.05 8.45 -1.45
C GLY A 13 1.71 7.82 -1.80
N SER A 14 1.45 6.60 -1.33
CA SER A 14 0.18 5.90 -1.57
C SER A 14 -1.00 6.63 -0.94
N TRP A 15 -0.88 7.07 0.32
CA TRP A 15 -1.91 7.85 1.01
C TRP A 15 -2.16 9.22 0.38
N TYR A 16 -1.10 9.90 -0.06
CA TYR A 16 -1.22 11.18 -0.77
C TYR A 16 -2.03 11.01 -2.07
N LEU A 17 -1.68 10.02 -2.90
CA LEU A 17 -2.38 9.74 -4.15
C LEU A 17 -3.82 9.25 -3.92
N PHE A 18 -4.02 8.39 -2.91
CA PHE A 18 -5.33 7.89 -2.53
C PHE A 18 -6.26 9.04 -2.09
N SER A 19 -5.77 9.93 -1.22
CA SER A 19 -6.50 11.10 -0.76
C SER A 19 -6.83 12.06 -1.90
N LYS A 20 -5.89 12.29 -2.82
CA LYS A 20 -6.12 13.11 -4.02
C LYS A 20 -7.21 12.52 -4.93
N ARG A 21 -7.25 11.19 -5.08
CA ARG A 21 -8.31 10.51 -5.84
C ARG A 21 -9.67 10.59 -5.16
N ILE A 22 -9.73 10.43 -3.82
CA ILE A 22 -10.96 10.62 -3.04
C ILE A 22 -11.52 12.03 -3.25
N LYS A 23 -10.67 13.06 -3.14
CA LYS A 23 -11.06 14.48 -3.35
C LYS A 23 -11.61 14.70 -4.76
N LYS A 24 -11.00 14.08 -5.79
CA LYS A 24 -11.46 14.15 -7.19
C LYS A 24 -12.68 13.25 -7.48
N LYS A 25 -13.30 12.62 -6.48
CA LYS A 25 -14.40 11.65 -6.62
C LYS A 25 -14.10 10.50 -7.61
N LYS A 26 -12.82 10.21 -7.89
CA LYS A 26 -12.42 9.11 -8.77
C LYS A 26 -12.48 7.79 -8.00
N SER A 27 -12.69 6.68 -8.72
CA SER A 27 -12.59 5.35 -8.12
C SER A 27 -11.18 5.13 -7.57
N THR A 28 -11.10 4.66 -6.33
CA THR A 28 -9.84 4.24 -5.69
C THR A 28 -9.66 2.73 -5.65
N LEU A 29 -10.65 1.95 -6.11
CA LEU A 29 -10.60 0.47 -6.10
C LEU A 29 -9.38 -0.06 -6.86
N ILE A 30 -9.20 0.34 -8.12
CA ILE A 30 -8.08 -0.10 -8.97
C ILE A 30 -6.75 0.29 -8.35
N PHE A 31 -6.68 1.49 -7.77
CA PHE A 31 -5.46 1.96 -7.10
C PHE A 31 -5.15 1.11 -5.86
N SER A 32 -6.15 0.83 -5.01
CA SER A 32 -5.98 -0.04 -3.85
C SER A 32 -5.57 -1.46 -4.25
N LEU A 33 -6.13 -2.03 -5.32
CA LEU A 33 -5.73 -3.34 -5.83
C LEU A 33 -4.27 -3.36 -6.33
N ILE A 34 -3.85 -2.33 -7.06
CA ILE A 34 -2.44 -2.19 -7.48
C ILE A 34 -1.52 -2.12 -6.25
N MET A 35 -1.93 -1.38 -5.21
CA MET A 35 -1.13 -1.24 -3.99
C MET A 35 -0.95 -2.57 -3.23
N VAL A 36 -1.87 -3.54 -3.37
CA VAL A 36 -1.70 -4.89 -2.81
C VAL A 36 -0.53 -5.65 -3.48
N GLY A 37 -0.26 -5.38 -4.76
CA GLY A 37 0.86 -5.99 -5.49
C GLY A 37 2.23 -5.37 -5.19
N VAL A 38 2.26 -4.07 -4.83
CA VAL A 38 3.51 -3.34 -4.52
C VAL A 38 4.38 -4.02 -3.44
N PRO A 39 3.83 -4.50 -2.30
CA PRO A 39 4.60 -5.26 -1.31
C PRO A 39 5.35 -6.45 -1.89
N VAL A 40 4.75 -7.19 -2.83
CA VAL A 40 5.37 -8.38 -3.43
C VAL A 40 6.60 -7.99 -4.25
N PHE A 41 6.47 -6.96 -5.10
CA PHE A 41 7.61 -6.43 -5.86
C PHE A 41 8.71 -5.88 -4.94
N PHE A 42 8.31 -5.19 -3.87
CA PHE A 42 9.25 -4.70 -2.86
C PHE A 42 10.05 -5.83 -2.21
N HIS A 43 9.41 -6.95 -1.87
CA HIS A 43 10.09 -8.10 -1.29
C HIS A 43 11.01 -8.79 -2.30
N ILE A 44 10.58 -8.99 -3.55
CA ILE A 44 11.43 -9.55 -4.61
C ILE A 44 12.70 -8.71 -4.77
N PHE A 45 12.56 -7.38 -4.80
CA PHE A 45 13.73 -6.48 -4.84
C PHE A 45 14.63 -6.66 -3.62
N GLY A 46 14.04 -6.77 -2.42
CA GLY A 46 14.79 -7.04 -1.20
C GLY A 46 15.56 -8.36 -1.21
N MET A 47 14.98 -9.43 -1.79
CA MET A 47 15.61 -10.73 -1.95
C MET A 47 16.77 -10.69 -2.94
N VAL A 48 16.59 -10.06 -4.10
CA VAL A 48 17.66 -9.85 -5.09
C VAL A 48 18.80 -9.05 -4.46
N TYR A 49 18.48 -7.95 -3.76
CA TYR A 49 19.49 -7.14 -3.09
C TYR A 49 20.22 -7.90 -1.97
N SER A 50 19.48 -8.71 -1.19
CA SER A 50 20.06 -9.59 -0.17
C SER A 50 21.04 -10.60 -0.76
N SER A 51 20.72 -11.17 -1.93
CA SER A 51 21.60 -12.09 -2.66
C SER A 51 22.88 -11.40 -3.16
N ILE A 52 22.78 -10.17 -3.66
CA ILE A 52 23.93 -9.41 -4.18
C ILE A 52 24.89 -9.02 -3.05
N VAL A 53 24.35 -8.63 -1.90
CA VAL A 53 25.14 -8.17 -0.73
C VAL A 53 25.50 -9.33 0.21
N HIS A 54 25.11 -10.57 -0.14
CA HIS A 54 25.30 -11.77 0.67
C HIS A 54 24.86 -11.61 2.13
N ASN A 55 23.77 -10.87 2.36
CA ASN A 55 23.30 -10.53 3.70
C ASN A 55 21.85 -10.95 3.91
N GLN A 56 21.65 -12.07 4.60
CA GLN A 56 20.34 -12.67 4.88
C GLN A 56 19.42 -11.78 5.72
N SER A 57 19.97 -10.90 6.57
CA SER A 57 19.15 -9.98 7.39
C SER A 57 18.31 -9.03 6.53
N ILE A 58 18.79 -8.70 5.32
CA ILE A 58 18.07 -7.89 4.34
C ILE A 58 16.83 -8.64 3.84
N GLY A 59 16.94 -9.94 3.58
CA GLY A 59 15.82 -10.80 3.19
C GLY A 59 14.73 -10.77 4.26
N PHE A 60 15.08 -11.04 5.53
CA PHE A 60 14.14 -10.97 6.65
C PHE A 60 13.52 -9.57 6.83
N THR A 61 14.32 -8.52 6.74
CA THR A 61 13.86 -7.13 6.85
C THR A 61 12.85 -6.79 5.74
N SER A 62 13.13 -7.22 4.52
CA SER A 62 12.24 -6.99 3.38
C SER A 62 10.92 -7.75 3.51
N ALA A 63 10.94 -8.98 4.05
CA ALA A 63 9.73 -9.76 4.33
C ALA A 63 8.87 -9.11 5.42
N TYR A 64 9.50 -8.60 6.50
CA TYR A 64 8.79 -7.85 7.53
C TYR A 64 8.13 -6.58 6.94
N LEU A 65 8.89 -5.80 6.17
CA LEU A 65 8.37 -4.58 5.54
C LEU A 65 7.29 -4.87 4.49
N MET A 66 7.37 -5.99 3.78
CA MET A 66 6.30 -6.47 2.89
C MET A 66 4.99 -6.63 3.67
N SER A 67 5.02 -7.32 4.81
CA SER A 67 3.83 -7.51 5.65
C SER A 67 3.24 -6.17 6.11
N VAL A 68 4.08 -5.20 6.49
CA VAL A 68 3.64 -3.85 6.87
C VAL A 68 2.97 -3.12 5.69
N LEU A 69 3.58 -3.15 4.51
CA LEU A 69 3.04 -2.53 3.29
C LEU A 69 1.75 -3.21 2.82
N TYR A 70 1.64 -4.53 3.05
CA TYR A 70 0.44 -5.30 2.75
C TYR A 70 -0.73 -4.88 3.65
N ILE A 71 -0.50 -4.79 4.96
CA ILE A 71 -1.48 -4.26 5.92
C ILE A 71 -1.90 -2.85 5.54
N ASN A 72 -0.97 -1.97 5.19
CA ASN A 72 -1.28 -0.62 4.71
C ASN A 72 -2.23 -0.63 3.50
N SER A 73 -2.02 -1.55 2.56
CA SER A 73 -2.85 -1.70 1.36
C SER A 73 -4.26 -2.22 1.69
N LEU A 74 -4.37 -3.16 2.64
CA LEU A 74 -5.65 -3.61 3.18
C LEU A 74 -6.43 -2.48 3.85
N ILE A 75 -5.76 -1.63 4.64
CA ILE A 75 -6.39 -0.47 5.28
C ILE A 75 -6.97 0.48 4.21
N MET A 76 -6.21 0.78 3.15
CA MET A 76 -6.73 1.63 2.06
C MET A 76 -7.97 1.01 1.38
N LEU A 77 -7.99 -0.32 1.20
CA LEU A 77 -9.13 -1.03 0.64
C LEU A 77 -10.37 -0.92 1.57
N ILE A 78 -10.19 -1.11 2.87
CA ILE A 78 -11.25 -0.95 3.88
C ILE A 78 -11.80 0.49 3.84
N VAL A 79 -10.92 1.50 3.77
CA VAL A 79 -11.33 2.91 3.70
C VAL A 79 -12.12 3.18 2.41
N HIS A 80 -11.71 2.60 1.27
CA HIS A 80 -12.48 2.71 0.02
C HIS A 80 -13.92 2.20 0.20
N TYR A 81 -14.09 0.99 0.74
CA TYR A 81 -15.41 0.39 0.96
C TYR A 81 -16.25 1.20 1.96
N SER A 82 -15.65 1.64 3.06
CA SER A 82 -16.33 2.47 4.08
C SER A 82 -16.86 3.78 3.50
N LEU A 83 -16.07 4.46 2.66
CA LEU A 83 -16.50 5.68 1.96
C LEU A 83 -17.62 5.39 0.94
N GLY A 84 -17.54 4.27 0.23
CA GLY A 84 -18.59 3.82 -0.69
C GLY A 84 -19.92 3.56 0.01
N MET A 85 -19.90 2.89 1.16
CA MET A 85 -21.08 2.61 1.98
C MET A 85 -21.73 3.89 2.51
N LYS A 86 -20.95 4.84 3.04
CA LYS A 86 -21.46 6.14 3.52
C LYS A 86 -22.17 6.91 2.41
N ARG A 87 -21.60 6.96 1.19
CA ARG A 87 -22.21 7.62 0.03
C ARG A 87 -23.54 6.99 -0.39
N ARG A 88 -23.68 5.66 -0.26
CA ARG A 88 -24.94 4.95 -0.59
C ARG A 88 -26.03 5.21 0.46
N LYS A 89 -25.68 5.27 1.75
CA LYS A 89 -26.65 5.59 2.82
C LYS A 89 -27.18 7.03 2.71
N GLY A 90 -26.32 8.01 2.44
CA GLY A 90 -26.74 9.41 2.26
C GLY A 90 -27.67 9.66 1.07
N LYS A 91 -27.65 8.80 0.04
CA LYS A 91 -28.57 8.90 -1.11
C LYS A 91 -29.92 8.20 -0.91
N ARG A 92 -30.07 7.36 0.12
CA ARG A 92 -31.32 6.61 0.40
C ARG A 92 -32.18 7.27 1.49
N GLY A 93 -31.66 8.28 2.18
CA GLY A 93 -32.36 9.03 3.23
C GLY A 93 -32.58 10.52 2.89
N SER A 94 -32.41 10.89 1.62
CA SER A 94 -32.77 12.18 1.02
C SER A 94 -33.75 11.93 -0.11
#